data_AF-A0AAU5RSQ3-F1
#
_entry.id   AF-A0AAU5RSQ3-F1
#
_cell.length_a   1.000
_cell.length_b   1.000
_cell.length_c   1.000
_cell.angle_alpha   90.00
_cell.angle_beta   90.00
_cell.angle_gamma   90.00
#
_symmetry.space_group_name_H-M   'P 1'
#
loop_
_entity.id
_entity.type
_entity.pdbx_description
1 polymer ?
#
loop_
_entity_poly.entity_id
_entity_poly.type
_entity_poly.pdbx_seq_one_letter_code
_entity_poly.pdbx_strand_id
1 'polypeptide(L)'
;MPELRRPLAVDDVVHGFAYGAFGRDHYHCVIIEAVGPDWVVARSPDEDWADPSFTSGRRSLELCMQARDEPCPRDTPCPIEAADMAQRLTVAPGGPGRRAHR
;
A
#
# COMPACT_ATOMS: atom_id res chain seq x y z
N MET A 1 -14.58 21.80 -2.98
CA MET A 1 -15.11 20.53 -3.52
C MET A 1 -14.28 19.43 -2.89
N PRO A 2 -14.84 18.42 -2.19
CA PRO A 2 -14.03 17.28 -1.82
C PRO A 2 -13.50 16.68 -3.12
N GLU A 3 -12.18 16.63 -3.28
CA GLU A 3 -11.58 15.97 -4.43
C GLU A 3 -12.08 14.52 -4.44
N LEU A 4 -12.61 14.08 -5.58
CA LEU A 4 -13.02 12.71 -5.77
C LEU A 4 -11.76 11.84 -5.75
N ARG A 5 -11.43 11.30 -4.56
CA ARG A 5 -10.31 10.38 -4.38
C ARG A 5 -10.56 9.12 -5.19
N ARG A 6 -9.51 8.62 -5.85
CA ARG A 6 -9.60 7.34 -6.57
C ARG A 6 -9.90 6.20 -5.57
N PRO A 7 -10.68 5.19 -5.97
CA PRO A 7 -10.91 4.00 -5.15
C PRO A 7 -9.61 3.34 -4.70
N LEU A 8 -9.65 2.61 -3.59
CA LEU A 8 -8.53 1.79 -3.12
C LEU A 8 -8.34 0.60 -4.07
N ALA A 9 -7.09 0.27 -4.34
CA ALA A 9 -6.70 -0.87 -5.16
C ALA A 9 -5.67 -1.74 -4.43
N VAL A 10 -5.52 -2.99 -4.89
CA VAL A 10 -4.37 -3.83 -4.49
C VAL A 10 -3.08 -3.09 -4.87
N ASP A 11 -2.04 -3.28 -4.05
CA ASP A 11 -0.74 -2.60 -4.12
C ASP A 11 -0.76 -1.10 -3.77
N ASP A 12 -1.91 -0.53 -3.39
CA ASP A 12 -1.92 0.80 -2.79
C ASP A 12 -1.23 0.77 -1.42
N VAL A 13 -0.40 1.78 -1.15
CA VAL A 13 0.21 1.99 0.17
C VAL A 13 -0.68 2.93 0.98
N VAL A 14 -1.13 2.48 2.15
CA VAL A 14 -1.84 3.34 3.11
C VAL A 14 -0.86 3.73 4.21
N HIS A 15 -0.69 5.04 4.44
CA HIS A 15 0.35 5.53 5.34
C HIS A 15 -0.07 5.56 6.82
N GLY A 16 0.81 5.01 7.66
CA GLY A 16 0.80 5.18 9.12
C GLY A 16 -0.53 4.88 9.81
N PHE A 17 -1.01 5.86 10.58
CA PHE A 17 -2.19 5.69 11.44
C PHE A 17 -3.50 5.50 10.68
N ALA A 18 -3.56 5.86 9.39
CA ALA A 18 -4.78 5.88 8.61
C ALA A 18 -5.98 6.52 9.34
N TYR A 19 -5.72 7.51 10.21
CA TYR A 19 -6.71 8.14 11.10
C TYR A 19 -7.54 7.16 11.94
N GLY A 20 -6.97 6.01 12.28
CA GLY A 20 -7.62 4.95 13.05
C GLY A 20 -8.49 4.02 12.21
N ALA A 21 -8.41 4.06 10.88
CA ALA A 21 -9.18 3.17 10.02
C ALA A 21 -8.91 1.69 10.31
N PHE A 22 -7.66 1.33 10.65
CA PHE A 22 -7.26 -0.03 11.03
C PHE A 22 -7.24 -0.27 12.55
N GLY A 23 -7.81 0.65 13.34
CA GLY A 23 -7.77 0.61 14.80
C GLY A 23 -6.75 1.57 15.42
N ARG A 24 -6.77 1.67 16.75
CA ARG A 24 -6.03 2.70 17.51
C ARG A 24 -4.51 2.50 17.56
N ASP A 25 -4.03 1.28 17.35
CA ASP A 25 -2.63 0.92 17.55
C ASP A 25 -1.89 0.64 16.24
N HIS A 26 -2.52 0.91 15.11
CA HIS A 26 -1.95 0.69 13.80
C HIS A 26 -1.12 1.91 13.37
N TYR A 27 0.20 1.89 13.52
CA TYR A 27 1.05 3.05 13.20
C TYR A 27 1.98 2.85 11.99
N HIS A 28 1.91 1.69 11.35
CA HIS A 28 2.79 1.31 10.26
C HIS A 28 2.13 1.59 8.91
N CYS A 29 2.95 1.89 7.91
CA CYS A 29 2.46 1.89 6.54
C CYS A 29 2.15 0.46 6.13
N VAL A 30 1.13 0.27 5.30
CA VAL A 30 0.69 -1.06 4.86
C VAL A 30 0.39 -1.07 3.38
N ILE A 31 0.55 -2.23 2.76
CA ILE A 31 0.21 -2.49 1.37
C ILE A 31 -1.13 -3.21 1.34
N ILE A 32 -2.06 -2.74 0.52
CA ILE A 32 -3.34 -3.42 0.33
C ILE A 32 -3.13 -4.73 -0.45
N GLU A 33 -3.51 -5.85 0.16
CA GLU A 33 -3.44 -7.20 -0.43
C GLU A 33 -4.77 -7.61 -1.07
N ALA A 34 -5.90 -7.12 -0.54
CA ALA A 34 -7.23 -7.44 -1.05
C ALA A 34 -8.24 -6.30 -0.84
N VAL A 35 -9.16 -6.16 -1.78
CA VAL A 35 -10.22 -5.14 -1.78
C VAL A 35 -11.57 -5.80 -2.04
N GLY A 36 -12.57 -5.42 -1.25
CA GLY A 36 -13.97 -5.73 -1.49
C GLY A 36 -14.83 -4.48 -1.68
N PRO A 37 -16.16 -4.65 -1.79
CA PRO A 37 -17.08 -3.53 -2.04
C PRO A 37 -17.06 -2.46 -0.94
N ASP A 38 -16.86 -2.88 0.30
CA ASP A 38 -16.90 -2.04 1.49
C ASP A 38 -15.83 -2.41 2.53
N TRP A 39 -14.79 -3.15 2.13
CA TRP A 39 -13.72 -3.60 3.01
C TRP A 39 -12.37 -3.68 2.29
N VAL A 40 -11.28 -3.65 3.05
CA VAL A 40 -9.92 -3.91 2.57
C VAL A 40 -9.11 -4.72 3.59
N VAL A 41 -8.15 -5.49 3.08
CA VAL A 41 -7.10 -6.16 3.86
C VAL A 41 -5.76 -5.60 3.41
N ALA A 42 -4.92 -5.22 4.36
CA ALA A 42 -3.59 -4.70 4.11
C ALA A 42 -2.57 -5.35 5.05
N ARG A 43 -1.29 -5.35 4.67
CA ARG A 43 -0.21 -5.93 5.48
C ARG A 43 0.99 -5.01 5.51
N SER A 44 1.68 -4.97 6.64
CA SER A 44 3.03 -4.40 6.69
C SER A 44 4.01 -5.36 6.01
N PRO A 45 4.93 -4.88 5.17
CA PRO A 45 6.05 -5.69 4.69
C PRO A 45 7.11 -5.93 5.77
N ASP A 46 7.02 -5.24 6.91
CA ASP A 46 7.87 -5.48 8.08
C ASP A 46 7.48 -6.80 8.75
N GLU A 47 8.41 -7.76 8.81
CA GLU A 47 8.20 -9.10 9.38
C GLU A 47 7.77 -9.05 10.85
N ASP A 48 8.21 -8.02 11.60
CA ASP A 48 7.83 -7.83 13.01
C ASP A 48 6.36 -7.42 13.17
N TRP A 49 5.72 -6.96 12.09
CA TRP A 49 4.35 -6.45 12.06
C TRP A 49 3.53 -7.04 10.90
N ALA A 50 3.84 -8.27 10.50
CA ALA A 50 3.28 -8.92 9.32
C ALA A 50 1.82 -9.42 9.46
N ASP A 51 1.18 -9.17 10.61
CA ASP A 51 -0.22 -9.52 10.79
C ASP A 51 -1.12 -8.68 9.85
N PRO A 52 -2.13 -9.31 9.22
CA PRO A 52 -3.02 -8.60 8.32
C PRO A 52 -3.93 -7.63 9.08
N SER A 53 -4.01 -6.41 8.56
CA SER A 53 -4.90 -5.36 9.03
C SER A 53 -6.15 -5.30 8.17
N PHE A 54 -7.30 -5.35 8.83
CA PHE A 54 -8.62 -5.35 8.18
C PHE A 54 -9.39 -4.10 8.56
N THR A 55 -10.08 -3.51 7.58
CA THR A 55 -11.07 -2.46 7.85
C THR A 55 -12.25 -2.55 6.90
N SER A 56 -13.39 -2.04 7.34
CA SER A 56 -14.62 -1.99 6.56
C SER A 56 -15.45 -0.74 6.86
N GLY A 57 -16.43 -0.50 6.00
CA GLY A 57 -17.35 0.62 6.10
C GLY A 57 -16.85 1.87 5.39
N ARG A 58 -17.80 2.61 4.81
CA ARG A 58 -17.54 3.79 3.98
C ARG A 58 -16.59 4.80 4.62
N ARG A 59 -16.81 5.13 5.90
CA ARG A 59 -15.99 6.13 6.59
C ARG A 59 -14.54 5.69 6.72
N SER A 60 -14.29 4.45 7.10
CA SER A 60 -12.94 3.91 7.23
C SER A 60 -12.23 3.87 5.89
N LEU A 61 -12.93 3.49 4.82
CA LEU A 61 -12.37 3.51 3.47
C LEU A 61 -12.01 4.93 2.99
N GLU A 62 -12.85 5.93 3.28
CA GLU A 62 -12.54 7.34 2.99
C GLU A 62 -11.27 7.80 3.72
N LEU A 63 -11.07 7.36 4.97
CA LEU A 63 -9.85 7.64 5.74
C LEU A 63 -8.62 6.92 5.18
N CYS A 64 -8.76 5.68 4.72
CA CYS A 64 -7.68 4.97 4.02
C CYS A 64 -7.30 5.68 2.71
N MET A 65 -8.28 6.12 1.91
CA MET A 65 -8.01 6.91 0.72
C MET A 65 -7.30 8.22 1.08
N GLN A 66 -7.71 8.84 2.20
CA GLN A 66 -7.02 10.02 2.70
C GLN A 66 -5.56 9.77 3.02
N ALA A 67 -5.30 8.74 3.81
CA ALA A 67 -3.97 8.38 4.25
C ALA A 67 -3.08 7.82 3.13
N ARG A 68 -3.64 7.37 2.01
CA ARG A 68 -2.88 6.99 0.81
C ARG A 68 -2.39 8.21 0.04
N ASP A 69 -3.23 9.24 -0.10
CA ASP A 69 -2.87 10.39 -0.94
C ASP A 69 -2.06 11.46 -0.18
N GLU A 70 -2.03 11.40 1.16
CA GLU A 70 -1.20 12.29 1.98
C GLU A 70 0.22 11.75 2.14
N PRO A 71 1.25 12.63 2.26
CA PRO A 71 2.62 12.18 2.47
C PRO A 71 2.76 11.37 3.75
N CYS A 72 3.62 10.35 3.73
CA CYS A 72 3.89 9.54 4.90
C CYS A 72 4.35 10.41 6.09
N PRO A 73 3.68 10.32 7.26
CA PRO A 73 3.93 11.23 8.37
C PRO A 73 5.23 10.93 9.13
N ARG A 74 5.81 9.73 8.97
CA ARG A 74 7.05 9.33 9.65
C ARG A 74 8.30 9.44 8.78
N ASP A 75 8.18 9.21 7.48
CA ASP A 75 9.31 9.03 6.58
C ASP A 75 9.03 9.66 5.21
N THR A 76 10.01 10.34 4.62
CA THR A 76 9.90 10.87 3.25
C THR A 76 11.18 10.56 2.46
N PRO A 77 11.15 9.67 1.45
CA PRO A 77 9.99 8.87 0.99
C PRO A 77 9.60 7.74 1.95
N CYS A 78 8.36 7.25 1.85
CA CYS A 78 7.90 6.10 2.62
C CYS A 78 8.80 4.87 2.32
N PRO A 79 9.27 4.11 3.32
CA PRO A 79 10.16 2.97 3.10
C PRO A 79 9.54 1.90 2.19
N ILE A 80 8.22 1.73 2.27
CA ILE A 80 7.46 0.79 1.44
C ILE A 80 7.44 1.26 -0.01
N GLU A 81 7.10 2.52 -0.25
CA GLU A 81 7.09 3.06 -1.62
C GLU A 81 8.49 3.10 -2.21
N ALA A 82 9.52 3.43 -1.41
CA ALA A 82 10.91 3.38 -1.84
C ALA A 82 11.34 1.95 -2.22
N ALA A 83 10.91 0.94 -1.46
CA ALA A 83 11.18 -0.46 -1.74
C ALA A 83 10.40 -0.96 -2.98
N ASP A 84 9.14 -0.60 -3.15
CA ASP A 84 8.35 -0.91 -4.35
C ASP A 84 8.96 -0.25 -5.60
N MET A 85 9.35 1.03 -5.52
CA MET A 85 10.04 1.72 -6.61
C MET A 85 11.37 1.05 -6.96
N ALA A 86 12.16 0.63 -5.95
CA ALA A 86 13.40 -0.10 -6.17
C ALA A 86 13.15 -1.45 -6.85
N GLN A 87 12.11 -2.20 -6.44
CA GLN A 87 11.73 -3.46 -7.09
C GLN A 87 11.30 -3.23 -8.55
N ARG A 88 10.46 -2.22 -8.81
CA ARG A 88 10.01 -1.86 -10.17
C ARG A 88 11.14 -1.42 -11.09
N LEU A 89 12.16 -0.73 -10.56
CA LEU A 89 13.37 -0.35 -11.31
C LEU A 89 14.29 -1.55 -11.58
N THR A 90 14.28 -2.56 -10.71
CA THR A 90 15.09 -3.77 -10.88
C THR A 90 14.48 -4.73 -11.92
N VAL A 91 13.16 -4.68 -12.14
CA VAL A 91 12.46 -5.42 -13.22
C VAL A 91 12.42 -4.58 -14.51
N ALA A 92 13.59 -4.22 -15.04
CA ALA A 92 13.67 -3.70 -16.40
C ALA A 92 13.46 -4.86 -17.42
N PRO A 93 12.58 -4.73 -18.44
CA PRO A 93 12.46 -5.74 -19.48
C PRO A 93 13.62 -5.57 -20.47
N GLY A 94 14.70 -6.33 -20.27
CA GLY A 94 15.90 -6.24 -21.10
C GLY A 94 16.67 -7.55 -21.22
N GLY A 95 16.18 -8.47 -22.07
CA GLY A 95 17.05 -9.50 -22.64
C GLY A 95 16.34 -10.57 -23.48
N PRO A 96 16.08 -10.35 -24.77
CA PRO A 96 15.86 -11.46 -25.71
C PRO A 96 17.22 -11.93 -26.23
N GLY A 97 17.79 -12.97 -25.61
CA GLY A 97 19.07 -13.58 -25.99
C GLY A 97 18.91 -15.05 -26.37
N ARG A 98 18.46 -15.27 -27.60
CA ARG A 98 18.37 -16.50 -28.40
C ARG A 98 19.15 -17.74 -27.90
N ARG A 99 18.46 -18.88 -28.04
CA ARG A 99 19.01 -20.25 -28.14
C ARG A 99 20.33 -20.27 -28.92
N ALA A 100 21.33 -20.96 -28.38
CA ALA A 100 22.37 -21.60 -29.18
C ALA A 100 22.37 -23.09 -28.84
N HIS A 101 21.70 -23.87 -29.70
CA HIS A 101 22.11 -25.23 -29.98
C HIS A 101 23.50 -25.15 -30.63
N ARG A 102 24.53 -25.73 -30.01
CA ARG A 102 25.32 -26.87 -30.53
C ARG A 102 26.47 -27.21 -29.60
#